data_AF-A0A848XL53-F1
#
_entry.id   AF-A0A848XL53-F1
#
_cell.length_a   1.000
_cell.length_b   1.000
_cell.length_c   1.000
_cell.angle_alpha   90.00
_cell.angle_beta   90.00
_cell.angle_gamma   90.00
#
_symmetry.space_group_name_H-M   'P 1'
#
loop_
_entity.id
_entity.type
_entity.pdbx_description
1 polymer ?
#
loop_
_entity_poly.entity_id
_entity_poly.type
_entity_poly.pdbx_seq_one_letter_code
_entity_poly.pdbx_strand_id
1 'polypeptide(L)'
;MLGSSLPTAWVDELGVLGDRAYALKDMDTGTVASAKHPRRWPQLLSCEAEYQTKPKPETPLPSVSIRLPTGEVVQGCGPATDTMLSGFFGSNVSLETAPSGELLRETDRTPAHRDVDGEIVETEPMGLGAPEGRYHDCGPIHILTTATLRTLAAHNANASFDRVRFRPNLLIDVDGDGFPENQWMG
;
A
#
# COMPACT_ATOMS: atom_id res chain seq x y z
N MET A 1 -3.29 1.29 4.09
CA MET A 1 -4.40 0.40 4.51
C MET A 1 -3.84 -0.90 5.09
N LEU A 2 -4.58 -1.51 6.01
CA LEU A 2 -4.11 -2.62 6.87
C LEU A 2 -4.19 -4.02 6.22
N GLY A 3 -4.86 -4.15 5.07
CA GLY A 3 -5.03 -5.42 4.35
C GLY A 3 -6.06 -6.34 5.02
N SER A 4 -6.37 -7.46 4.37
CA SER A 4 -7.26 -8.50 4.90
C SER A 4 -6.74 -9.90 4.57
N SER A 5 -7.07 -10.89 5.40
CA SER A 5 -6.74 -12.29 5.11
C SER A 5 -7.82 -12.90 4.22
N LEU A 6 -7.40 -13.48 3.10
CA LEU A 6 -8.30 -14.12 2.15
C LEU A 6 -8.07 -15.64 2.16
N PRO A 7 -9.12 -16.46 2.17
CA PRO A 7 -8.98 -17.91 2.08
C PRO A 7 -8.53 -18.35 0.68
N THR A 8 -8.87 -17.58 -0.35
CA THR A 8 -8.46 -17.81 -1.74
C THR A 8 -8.34 -16.48 -2.48
N ALA A 9 -7.34 -16.39 -3.35
CA ALA A 9 -7.11 -15.26 -4.24
C ALA A 9 -6.71 -15.74 -5.64
N TRP A 10 -6.98 -14.93 -6.66
CA TRP A 10 -6.46 -15.14 -8.00
C TRP A 10 -5.14 -14.39 -8.16
N VAL A 11 -4.21 -14.97 -8.92
CA VAL A 11 -2.94 -14.34 -9.27
C VAL A 11 -2.82 -14.35 -10.79
N ASP A 12 -2.53 -13.19 -11.37
CA ASP A 12 -2.29 -12.99 -12.80
C ASP A 12 -0.91 -12.34 -13.03
N GLU A 13 -0.59 -11.91 -14.26
CA GLU A 13 0.68 -11.24 -14.51
C GLU A 13 0.88 -9.97 -13.70
N LEU A 14 -0.20 -9.28 -13.27
CA LEU A 14 -0.16 -8.05 -12.49
C LEU A 14 -0.06 -8.32 -10.97
N GLY A 15 -0.07 -9.58 -10.54
CA GLY A 15 0.04 -9.98 -9.14
C GLY A 15 -1.28 -10.51 -8.58
N VAL A 16 -1.58 -10.22 -7.31
CA VAL A 16 -2.86 -10.63 -6.71
C VAL A 16 -4.00 -9.79 -7.31
N LEU A 17 -5.02 -10.46 -7.86
CA LEU A 17 -6.13 -9.79 -8.52
C LEU A 17 -6.82 -8.76 -7.61
N GLY A 18 -6.81 -7.50 -8.06
CA GLY A 18 -7.40 -6.38 -7.34
C GLY A 18 -6.52 -5.78 -6.23
N ASP A 19 -5.37 -6.37 -5.91
CA ASP A 19 -4.41 -5.75 -5.01
C ASP A 19 -3.78 -4.52 -5.67
N ARG A 20 -3.63 -3.44 -4.88
CA ARG A 20 -3.05 -2.15 -5.33
C ARG A 20 -3.60 -1.64 -6.68
N ALA A 21 -4.86 -1.97 -6.99
CA ALA A 21 -5.53 -1.48 -8.20
C ALA A 21 -6.05 -0.05 -8.04
N TYR A 22 -6.20 0.42 -6.79
CA TYR A 22 -6.64 1.77 -6.46
C TYR A 22 -5.53 2.53 -5.76
N ALA A 23 -5.41 3.83 -6.04
CA ALA A 23 -4.59 4.73 -5.26
C ALA A 23 -5.20 6.13 -5.20
N LEU A 24 -4.82 6.87 -4.16
CA LEU A 24 -5.09 8.30 -4.09
C LEU A 24 -3.98 9.04 -4.84
N LYS A 25 -4.35 9.87 -5.79
CA LYS A 25 -3.46 10.82 -6.46
C LYS A 25 -3.67 12.19 -5.85
N ASP A 26 -2.60 12.81 -5.42
CA ASP A 26 -2.58 14.22 -5.06
C ASP A 26 -2.62 15.04 -6.34
N MET A 27 -3.67 15.84 -6.50
CA MET A 27 -3.92 16.60 -7.72
C MET A 27 -3.07 17.87 -7.80
N ASP A 28 -2.54 18.34 -6.68
CA ASP A 28 -1.71 19.54 -6.62
C ASP A 28 -0.26 19.22 -7.01
N THR A 29 0.25 18.04 -6.64
CA THR A 29 1.62 17.60 -7.00
C THR A 29 1.66 16.58 -8.13
N GLY A 30 0.53 15.94 -8.47
CA GLY A 30 0.46 14.85 -9.43
C GLY A 30 1.00 13.51 -8.91
N THR A 31 1.47 13.46 -7.66
CA THR A 31 2.07 12.25 -7.07
C THR A 31 1.03 11.36 -6.39
N VAL A 32 1.31 10.07 -6.29
CA VAL A 32 0.51 9.13 -5.50
C VAL A 32 0.72 9.39 -4.01
N ALA A 33 -0.38 9.51 -3.27
CA ALA A 33 -0.37 9.63 -1.82
C ALA A 33 0.30 8.39 -1.20
N SER A 34 1.28 8.62 -0.33
CA SER A 34 2.21 7.58 0.10
C SER A 34 2.43 7.63 1.61
N ALA A 35 2.37 6.46 2.25
CA ALA A 35 2.73 6.32 3.66
C ALA A 35 4.22 6.59 3.94
N LYS A 36 5.03 6.78 2.90
CA LYS A 36 6.43 7.22 3.01
C LYS A 36 6.55 8.73 3.21
N HIS A 37 5.46 9.49 3.15
CA HIS A 37 5.40 10.89 3.56
C HIS A 37 4.37 11.02 4.71
N PRO A 38 4.70 10.50 5.92
CA PRO A 38 3.74 10.32 6.99
C PRO A 38 3.21 11.63 7.61
N ARG A 39 3.95 12.74 7.49
CA ARG A 39 3.49 14.06 7.95
C ARG A 39 2.39 14.63 7.06
N ARG A 40 2.50 14.43 5.74
CA ARG A 40 1.45 14.80 4.77
C ARG A 40 0.26 13.84 4.79
N TRP A 41 0.51 12.54 4.97
CA TRP A 41 -0.54 11.51 4.91
C TRP A 41 -0.70 10.72 6.23
N PRO A 42 -0.88 11.36 7.38
CA PRO A 42 -0.79 10.71 8.70
C PRO A 42 -1.88 9.65 8.93
N GLN A 43 -3.02 9.79 8.26
CA GLN A 43 -4.19 8.93 8.45
C GLN A 43 -4.35 7.86 7.37
N LEU A 44 -3.50 7.84 6.33
CA LEU A 44 -3.65 6.93 5.18
C LEU A 44 -3.60 5.45 5.57
N LEU A 45 -2.82 5.12 6.61
CA LEU A 45 -2.71 3.75 7.11
C LEU A 45 -3.85 3.35 8.05
N SER A 46 -4.62 4.31 8.55
CA SER A 46 -5.77 4.08 9.42
C SER A 46 -7.07 3.86 8.64
N CYS A 47 -7.08 4.11 7.32
CA CYS A 47 -8.20 3.77 6.45
C CYS A 47 -8.22 2.26 6.15
N GLU A 48 -9.43 1.72 6.10
CA GLU A 48 -9.70 0.35 5.68
C GLU A 48 -10.43 0.37 4.35
N ALA A 49 -10.06 -0.51 3.43
CA ALA A 49 -10.78 -0.64 2.17
C ALA A 49 -11.05 -2.10 1.85
N GLU A 50 -12.21 -2.32 1.26
CA GLU A 50 -12.66 -3.62 0.77
C GLU A 50 -13.42 -3.45 -0.54
N TYR A 51 -13.38 -4.47 -1.38
CA TYR A 51 -14.26 -4.52 -2.54
C TYR A 51 -15.68 -4.88 -2.10
N GLN A 52 -16.70 -4.19 -2.63
CA GLN A 52 -18.11 -4.48 -2.32
C GLN A 52 -18.51 -5.91 -2.70
N THR A 53 -17.85 -6.49 -3.70
CA THR A 53 -17.96 -7.92 -4.04
C THR A 53 -16.56 -8.46 -4.32
N LYS A 54 -16.37 -9.79 -4.19
CA LYS A 54 -15.06 -10.39 -4.46
C LYS A 54 -14.66 -10.20 -5.93
N PRO A 55 -13.46 -9.67 -6.24
CA PRO A 55 -12.94 -9.63 -7.61
C PRO A 55 -12.92 -11.01 -8.27
N LYS A 56 -13.25 -11.06 -9.56
CA LYS A 56 -13.24 -12.27 -10.38
C LYS A 56 -12.41 -12.05 -11.65
N PRO A 57 -11.72 -13.08 -12.15
CA PRO A 57 -11.01 -13.01 -13.43
C PRO A 57 -11.97 -12.62 -14.57
N GLU A 58 -11.44 -11.96 -15.59
CA GLU A 58 -12.18 -11.55 -16.81
C GLU A 58 -13.43 -10.70 -16.54
N THR A 59 -13.50 -9.99 -15.40
CA THR A 59 -14.57 -9.06 -15.08
C THR A 59 -13.99 -7.72 -14.61
N PRO A 60 -14.69 -6.59 -14.85
CA PRO A 60 -14.29 -5.31 -14.28
C PRO A 60 -14.14 -5.40 -12.76
N LEU A 61 -13.16 -4.69 -12.20
CA LEU A 61 -12.99 -4.64 -10.75
C LEU A 61 -14.25 -4.05 -10.08
N PRO A 62 -14.76 -4.67 -9.01
CA PRO A 62 -15.87 -4.13 -8.25
C PRO A 62 -15.55 -2.75 -7.66
N SER A 63 -16.57 -1.97 -7.32
CA SER A 63 -16.37 -0.75 -6.56
C SER A 63 -15.78 -1.04 -5.18
N VAL A 64 -14.93 -0.13 -4.71
CA VAL A 64 -14.32 -0.17 -3.38
C VAL A 64 -15.21 0.57 -2.37
N SER A 65 -15.24 0.08 -1.14
CA SER A 65 -15.78 0.75 0.04
C SER A 65 -14.59 1.10 0.93
N ILE A 66 -14.44 2.38 1.29
CA ILE A 66 -13.35 2.88 2.13
C ILE A 66 -13.94 3.39 3.43
N ARG A 67 -13.60 2.73 4.54
CA ARG A 67 -13.94 3.18 5.89
C ARG A 67 -12.84 4.10 6.41
N LEU A 68 -13.24 5.32 6.74
CA LEU A 68 -12.38 6.32 7.37
C LEU A 68 -12.28 6.07 8.87
N PRO A 69 -11.20 6.50 9.55
CA PRO A 69 -11.08 6.40 11.01
C PRO A 69 -12.13 7.22 11.77
N THR A 70 -12.84 8.15 11.10
CA THR A 70 -14.02 8.85 11.64
C THR A 70 -15.26 7.95 11.73
N GLY A 71 -15.23 6.77 11.10
CA GLY A 71 -16.36 5.85 10.98
C GLY A 71 -17.19 6.01 9.71
N GLU A 72 -17.01 7.12 8.99
CA GLU A 72 -17.65 7.37 7.69
C GLU A 72 -17.18 6.37 6.64
N VAL A 73 -18.05 6.09 5.68
CA VAL A 73 -17.77 5.14 4.59
C VAL A 73 -17.97 5.83 3.25
N VAL A 74 -16.90 5.87 2.46
CA VAL A 74 -16.82 6.42 1.11
C VAL A 74 -16.96 5.26 0.11
N GLN A 75 -17.74 5.44 -0.96
CA GLN A 75 -18.08 4.37 -1.90
C GLN A 75 -17.64 4.70 -3.33
N GLY A 76 -16.97 3.77 -4.00
CA GLY A 76 -16.58 3.87 -5.40
C GLY A 76 -15.55 4.96 -5.68
N CYS A 77 -15.49 5.43 -6.92
CA CYS A 77 -14.61 6.50 -7.39
C CYS A 77 -15.41 7.63 -8.06
N GLY A 78 -14.75 8.76 -8.30
CA GLY A 78 -15.31 9.92 -9.00
C GLY A 78 -15.61 11.11 -8.07
N PRO A 79 -16.21 12.19 -8.61
CA PRO A 79 -16.18 13.51 -7.96
C PRO A 79 -16.72 13.57 -6.53
N ALA A 80 -17.74 12.77 -6.21
CA ALA A 80 -18.31 12.70 -4.86
C ALA A 80 -17.35 12.03 -3.87
N THR A 81 -16.73 10.91 -4.29
CA THR A 81 -15.67 10.22 -3.54
C THR A 81 -14.48 11.16 -3.33
N ASP A 82 -14.02 11.81 -4.40
CA ASP A 82 -12.87 12.71 -4.37
C ASP A 82 -13.10 13.90 -3.43
N THR A 83 -14.32 14.46 -3.42
CA THR A 83 -14.71 15.52 -2.49
C THR A 83 -14.64 15.06 -1.03
N MET A 84 -15.18 13.88 -0.73
CA MET A 84 -15.17 13.33 0.64
C MET A 84 -13.75 13.01 1.11
N LEU A 85 -12.95 12.36 0.26
CA LEU A 85 -11.56 12.03 0.58
C LEU A 85 -10.69 13.29 0.69
N SER A 86 -10.90 14.28 -0.18
CA SER A 86 -10.19 15.56 -0.08
C SER A 86 -10.52 16.31 1.20
N GLY A 87 -11.81 16.33 1.58
CA GLY A 87 -12.23 16.91 2.86
C GLY A 87 -11.60 16.19 4.07
N PHE A 88 -11.50 14.87 4.02
CA PHE A 88 -10.92 14.06 5.08
C PHE A 88 -9.39 14.25 5.19
N PHE A 89 -8.66 14.17 4.08
CA PHE A 89 -7.20 14.29 4.08
C PHE A 89 -6.71 15.75 4.12
N GLY A 90 -7.57 16.72 3.90
CA GLY A 90 -7.20 18.14 3.83
C GLY A 90 -6.28 18.47 2.64
N SER A 91 -6.28 17.63 1.61
CA SER A 91 -5.48 17.77 0.38
C SER A 91 -6.38 17.45 -0.81
N ASN A 92 -6.14 18.10 -1.95
CA ASN A 92 -6.92 17.86 -3.17
C ASN A 92 -6.52 16.51 -3.77
N VAL A 93 -7.36 15.49 -3.59
CA VAL A 93 -7.07 14.11 -4.00
C VAL A 93 -8.15 13.50 -4.89
N SER A 94 -7.71 12.63 -5.80
CA SER A 94 -8.56 11.81 -6.65
C SER A 94 -8.29 10.33 -6.39
N LEU A 95 -9.35 9.51 -6.29
CA LEU A 95 -9.21 8.05 -6.21
C LEU A 95 -9.20 7.44 -7.62
N GLU A 96 -8.05 6.92 -8.05
CA GLU A 96 -7.85 6.38 -9.39
C GLU A 96 -7.69 4.86 -9.38
N THR A 97 -8.18 4.20 -10.44
CA THR A 97 -8.17 2.73 -10.60
C THR A 97 -7.17 2.23 -11.64
N ALA A 98 -6.50 3.16 -12.32
CA ALA A 98 -5.54 2.88 -13.36
C ALA A 98 -4.50 3.99 -13.34
N PRO A 99 -3.22 3.66 -13.15
CA PRO A 99 -2.17 4.66 -13.19
C PRO A 99 -2.19 5.38 -14.54
N SER A 100 -2.24 6.72 -14.49
CA SER A 100 -2.16 7.58 -15.66
C SER A 100 -0.86 8.39 -15.62
N GLY A 101 -0.04 8.26 -16.66
CA GLY A 101 1.25 8.94 -16.74
C GLY A 101 2.34 8.31 -15.86
N GLU A 102 3.35 9.10 -15.53
CA GLU A 102 4.47 8.66 -14.70
C GLU A 102 4.02 8.38 -13.27
N LEU A 103 4.44 7.23 -12.73
CA LEU A 103 4.06 6.82 -11.39
C LEU A 103 5.07 7.35 -10.36
N LEU A 104 4.76 8.51 -9.80
CA LEU A 104 5.62 9.18 -8.81
C LEU A 104 4.97 9.20 -7.43
N ARG A 105 5.80 9.27 -6.40
CA ARG A 105 5.39 9.56 -5.01
C ARG A 105 6.36 10.51 -4.35
N GLU A 106 5.90 11.19 -3.32
CA GLU A 106 6.79 11.82 -2.35
C GLU A 106 7.20 10.85 -1.23
N THR A 107 8.45 10.97 -0.81
CA THR A 107 9.03 10.25 0.31
C THR A 107 9.74 11.22 1.24
N ASP A 108 9.39 11.17 2.51
CA ASP A 108 10.06 11.86 3.60
C ASP A 108 11.33 11.09 3.98
N ARG A 109 12.47 11.68 3.64
CA ARG A 109 13.82 11.19 3.90
C ARG A 109 14.45 11.83 5.13
N THR A 110 13.69 12.59 5.93
CA THR A 110 14.22 13.20 7.15
C THR A 110 14.75 12.09 8.09
N PRO A 111 16.05 12.13 8.47
CA PRO A 111 16.63 11.12 9.33
C PRO A 111 15.93 11.03 10.69
N ALA A 112 15.37 9.86 11.02
CA ALA A 112 14.62 9.65 12.26
C ALA A 112 15.43 9.81 13.57
N HIS A 113 16.76 9.86 13.49
CA HIS A 113 17.69 9.90 14.64
C HIS A 113 18.43 11.24 14.78
N ARG A 114 18.09 12.23 13.96
CA ARG A 114 18.69 13.57 14.04
C ARG A 114 17.59 14.61 14.06
N ASP A 115 17.73 15.58 14.94
CA ASP A 115 16.95 16.80 14.87
C ASP A 115 17.48 17.61 13.70
N VAL A 116 16.75 17.53 12.59
CA VAL A 116 17.00 18.33 11.39
C VAL A 116 15.90 19.36 11.30
N ASP A 117 16.26 20.62 11.07
CA ASP A 117 15.28 21.67 10.83
C ASP A 117 14.63 21.45 9.46
N GLY A 118 13.33 21.15 9.46
CA GLY A 118 12.53 20.97 8.25
C GLY A 118 12.45 19.53 7.73
N GLU A 119 11.71 19.37 6.64
CA GLU A 119 11.47 18.09 5.98
C GLU A 119 12.36 17.94 4.74
N ILE A 120 12.97 16.77 4.58
CA ILE A 120 13.71 16.41 3.36
C ILE A 120 12.78 15.51 2.56
N VAL A 121 12.02 16.10 1.64
CA VAL A 121 11.06 15.38 0.80
C VAL A 121 11.63 15.19 -0.60
N GLU A 122 11.64 13.95 -1.06
CA GLU A 122 12.08 13.57 -2.41
C GLU A 122 10.91 12.99 -3.21
N THR A 123 10.85 13.34 -4.50
CA THR A 123 9.92 12.72 -5.44
C THR A 123 10.62 11.57 -6.16
N GLU A 124 10.04 10.38 -6.07
CA GLU A 124 10.66 9.13 -6.52
C GLU A 124 9.69 8.32 -7.38
N PRO A 125 10.21 7.54 -8.36
CA PRO A 125 9.39 6.63 -9.13
C PRO A 125 8.86 5.45 -8.30
N MET A 126 7.71 4.95 -8.72
CA MET A 126 7.05 3.73 -8.24
C MET A 126 7.05 2.67 -9.35
N GLY A 127 6.55 1.47 -9.04
CA GLY A 127 6.33 0.43 -10.05
C GLY A 127 7.59 -0.17 -10.66
N LEU A 128 8.76 0.01 -10.04
CA LEU A 128 10.10 -0.28 -10.59
C LEU A 128 10.19 -1.54 -11.47
N GLY A 129 10.08 -2.72 -10.87
CA GLY A 129 10.07 -4.02 -11.55
C GLY A 129 8.67 -4.61 -11.67
N ALA A 130 7.62 -3.82 -11.44
CA ALA A 130 6.25 -4.27 -11.48
C ALA A 130 5.69 -4.03 -12.90
N PRO A 131 4.81 -4.91 -13.38
CA PRO A 131 4.05 -4.64 -14.61
C PRO A 131 3.24 -3.35 -14.50
N GLU A 132 3.01 -2.70 -15.63
CA GLU A 132 2.15 -1.52 -15.71
C GLU A 132 0.69 -1.85 -15.34
N GLY A 133 -0.04 -0.86 -14.84
CA GLY A 133 -1.48 -0.97 -14.56
C GLY A 133 -1.88 -1.15 -13.09
N ARG A 134 -0.90 -1.17 -12.17
CA ARG A 134 -1.12 -1.26 -10.71
C ARG A 134 -0.17 -0.35 -9.94
N TYR A 135 -0.56 0.02 -8.72
CA TYR A 135 0.20 0.92 -7.85
C TYR A 135 1.17 0.17 -6.93
N HIS A 136 1.98 -0.74 -7.48
CA HIS A 136 3.02 -1.42 -6.72
C HIS A 136 4.23 -0.52 -6.49
N ASP A 137 4.94 -0.79 -5.39
CA ASP A 137 6.19 -0.10 -5.07
C ASP A 137 7.37 -0.59 -5.92
N CYS A 138 7.48 -1.90 -6.09
CA CYS A 138 8.65 -2.53 -6.70
C CYS A 138 8.27 -3.76 -7.53
N GLY A 139 7.55 -4.73 -6.97
CA GLY A 139 7.15 -5.95 -7.68
C GLY A 139 5.66 -6.29 -7.48
N PRO A 140 5.09 -7.14 -8.35
CA PRO A 140 3.66 -7.49 -8.34
C PRO A 140 3.28 -8.35 -7.13
N ILE A 141 4.23 -9.11 -6.58
CA ILE A 141 4.03 -9.97 -5.41
C ILE A 141 5.12 -9.67 -4.38
N HIS A 142 4.70 -9.37 -3.15
CA HIS A 142 5.58 -9.34 -1.99
C HIS A 142 5.35 -10.60 -1.14
N ILE A 143 6.38 -11.43 -1.02
CA ILE A 143 6.40 -12.61 -0.14
C ILE A 143 7.16 -12.27 1.14
N LEU A 144 6.69 -12.79 2.27
CA LEU A 144 7.35 -12.73 3.57
C LEU A 144 7.18 -14.08 4.26
N THR A 145 8.13 -14.49 5.11
CA THR A 145 8.00 -15.73 5.89
C THR A 145 7.86 -15.48 7.39
N THR A 146 7.30 -16.46 8.11
CA THR A 146 7.27 -16.44 9.58
C THR A 146 8.68 -16.56 10.19
N ALA A 147 9.60 -17.25 9.51
CA ALA A 147 11.03 -17.31 9.88
C ALA A 147 11.69 -15.92 9.87
N THR A 148 11.45 -15.12 8.83
CA THR A 148 11.93 -13.72 8.78
C THR A 148 11.38 -12.89 9.93
N LEU A 149 10.08 -12.98 10.22
CA LEU A 149 9.46 -12.23 11.32
C LEU A 149 10.05 -12.61 12.69
N ARG A 150 10.25 -13.91 12.96
CA ARG A 150 10.91 -14.38 14.19
C ARG A 150 12.34 -13.85 14.29
N THR A 151 13.08 -13.92 13.19
CA THR A 151 14.47 -13.46 13.12
C THR A 151 14.57 -11.97 13.43
N LEU A 152 13.72 -11.14 12.80
CA LEU A 152 13.70 -9.69 13.06
C LEU A 152 13.36 -9.39 14.53
N ALA A 153 12.35 -10.06 15.08
CA ALA A 153 11.96 -9.90 16.49
C ALA A 153 13.07 -10.28 17.47
N ALA A 154 13.85 -11.33 17.18
CA ALA A 154 15.00 -11.72 17.99
C ALA A 154 16.13 -10.68 17.96
N HIS A 155 16.32 -9.99 16.83
CA HIS A 155 17.38 -8.96 16.70
C HIS A 155 17.01 -7.63 17.38
N ASN A 156 15.72 -7.31 17.51
CA ASN A 156 15.28 -6.10 18.20
C ASN A 156 13.96 -6.31 18.93
N ALA A 157 14.03 -6.82 20.17
CA ALA A 157 12.87 -7.09 21.01
C ALA A 157 12.03 -5.84 21.36
N ASN A 158 12.59 -4.63 21.20
CA ASN A 158 11.89 -3.38 21.50
C ASN A 158 11.07 -2.86 20.30
N ALA A 159 11.24 -3.46 19.10
CA ALA A 159 10.49 -3.09 17.92
C ALA A 159 9.30 -4.05 17.67
N SER A 160 8.24 -3.50 17.08
CA SER A 160 7.10 -4.31 16.61
C SER A 160 7.32 -4.73 15.15
N PHE A 161 7.40 -6.04 14.94
CA PHE A 161 7.51 -6.68 13.62
C PHE A 161 6.20 -7.37 13.24
N ASP A 162 5.09 -6.64 13.34
CA ASP A 162 3.79 -7.13 12.87
C ASP A 162 3.77 -7.24 11.34
N ARG A 163 3.31 -8.37 10.81
CA ARG A 163 3.12 -8.61 9.36
C ARG A 163 2.37 -7.49 8.65
N VAL A 164 1.40 -6.84 9.32
CA VAL A 164 0.61 -5.76 8.70
C VAL A 164 1.44 -4.52 8.37
N ARG A 165 2.60 -4.33 9.02
CA ARG A 165 3.54 -3.25 8.70
C ARG A 165 4.29 -3.49 7.39
N PHE A 166 4.53 -4.75 7.06
CA PHE A 166 5.23 -5.17 5.84
C PHE A 166 4.28 -5.26 4.62
N ARG A 167 2.98 -5.47 4.86
CA ARG A 167 1.95 -5.61 3.82
C ARG A 167 2.34 -6.62 2.73
N PRO A 168 2.74 -7.85 3.12
CA PRO A 168 3.00 -8.89 2.13
C PRO A 168 1.69 -9.28 1.45
N ASN A 169 1.80 -9.69 0.19
CA ASN A 169 0.71 -10.39 -0.50
C ASN A 169 0.56 -11.81 0.06
N LEU A 170 1.71 -12.47 0.31
CA LEU A 170 1.78 -13.83 0.83
C LEU A 170 2.67 -13.87 2.07
N LEU A 171 2.10 -14.30 3.19
CA LEU A 171 2.86 -14.70 4.36
C LEU A 171 2.92 -16.22 4.40
N ILE A 172 4.11 -16.79 4.24
CA ILE A 172 4.31 -18.24 4.20
C ILE A 172 4.84 -18.69 5.56
N ASP A 173 4.17 -19.70 6.12
CA ASP A 173 4.66 -20.33 7.35
C ASP A 173 5.78 -21.31 7.00
N VAL A 174 6.94 -21.11 7.62
CA VAL A 174 8.14 -21.90 7.40
C VAL A 174 8.79 -22.13 8.75
N ASP A 175 9.30 -23.34 8.99
CA ASP A 175 10.08 -23.66 10.18
C ASP A 175 11.46 -22.98 10.19
N GLY A 176 12.06 -22.87 11.37
CA GLY A 176 13.42 -22.34 11.55
C GLY A 176 13.52 -20.81 11.55
N ASP A 177 14.74 -20.28 11.44
CA ASP A 177 15.02 -18.84 11.47
C ASP A 177 15.89 -18.45 10.26
N GLY A 178 16.19 -17.16 10.12
CA GLY A 178 16.87 -16.55 8.98
C GLY A 178 15.90 -15.92 7.97
N PHE A 179 16.37 -15.82 6.73
CA PHE A 179 15.66 -15.17 5.61
C PHE A 179 15.54 -16.12 4.42
N PRO A 180 14.83 -17.27 4.57
CA PRO A 180 14.83 -18.34 3.57
C PRO A 180 14.28 -17.90 2.21
N GLU A 181 13.33 -16.96 2.17
CA GLU A 181 12.73 -16.45 0.93
C GLU A 181 13.75 -15.80 -0.02
N ASN A 182 14.89 -15.31 0.49
CA ASN A 182 15.95 -14.72 -0.34
C ASN A 182 16.69 -15.77 -1.20
N GLN A 183 16.54 -17.06 -0.88
CA GLN A 183 17.17 -18.17 -1.61
C GLN A 183 16.21 -18.83 -2.59
N TRP A 184 14.95 -18.39 -2.66
CA TRP A 184 13.95 -18.94 -3.58
C TRP A 184 14.12 -18.27 -4.94
N MET A 185 14.79 -18.97 -5.85
CA MET A 185 15.10 -18.47 -7.20
C MET A 185 13.93 -18.57 -8.19
N GLY A 186 12.79 -19.11 -7.77
CA GLY A 186 11.68 -19.50 -8.64
C GLY A 186 11.75 -20.96 -9.03
#